data_AF-A0A1Y1WTT1-F1
#
_entry.id   AF-A0A1Y1WTT1-F1
#
_cell.length_a   1.000
_cell.length_b   1.000
_cell.length_c   1.000
_cell.angle_alpha   90.00
_cell.angle_beta   90.00
_cell.angle_gamma   90.00
#
_symmetry.space_group_name_H-M   'P 1'
#
loop_
_entity.id
_entity.type
_entity.pdbx_description
1 polymer ?
#
loop_
_entity_poly.entity_id
_entity_poly.type
_entity_poly.pdbx_seq_one_letter_code
_entity_poly.pdbx_strand_id
1 'polypeptide(L)'
;MFNEIIITIKNVNDDIKKRNTNEMYKEKQLELIEKLHLKLKEWREEKIMKLKEEEKIEKLKKIEILRQNKIEKRKQELRNLKNKERLNEYYQMVEEKEKMKIIKEKEIKRLEEIKQIEISQYNQERIEYRKKEYQNHLLEKKKKKEEEIKLKELHKLHLEKIRSSVAVRAEIDHERVKKPTISSMKSKSIYDNNNIFEINGYSDKQIMKDKRIRIAEILQKEGLLQNNYAKSIMNILTPSKNNYRNQSKITFN
;
A
#
# COMPACT_ATOMS: atom_id res chain seq x y z
N MET A 1 -9.39 -59.48 140.15
CA MET A 1 -9.12 -58.12 140.68
C MET A 1 -7.74 -57.58 140.30
N PHE A 2 -6.60 -58.07 140.81
CA PHE A 2 -5.28 -57.45 140.48
C PHE A 2 -4.88 -57.53 138.99
N ASN A 3 -5.15 -58.66 138.31
CA ASN A 3 -4.83 -58.81 136.89
C ASN A 3 -5.71 -57.95 135.97
N GLU A 4 -6.96 -57.70 136.33
CA GLU A 4 -7.87 -56.83 135.55
C GLU A 4 -7.40 -55.37 135.63
N ILE A 5 -6.95 -54.92 136.80
CA ILE A 5 -6.39 -53.58 137.01
C ILE A 5 -5.15 -53.37 136.14
N ILE A 6 -4.25 -54.36 136.08
CA ILE A 6 -3.04 -54.30 135.24
C ILE A 6 -3.39 -54.26 133.74
N ILE A 7 -4.40 -55.02 133.30
CA ILE A 7 -4.86 -55.00 131.90
C ILE A 7 -5.49 -53.64 131.55
N THR A 8 -6.31 -53.06 132.44
CA THR A 8 -6.85 -51.71 132.24
C THR A 8 -5.76 -50.64 132.19
N ILE A 9 -4.73 -50.71 133.05
CA ILE A 9 -3.61 -49.75 133.02
C ILE A 9 -2.80 -49.88 131.71
N LYS A 10 -2.59 -51.11 131.21
CA LYS A 10 -1.95 -51.34 129.90
C LYS A 10 -2.78 -50.77 128.75
N ASN A 11 -4.09 -51.01 128.73
CA ASN A 11 -4.99 -50.48 127.70
C ASN A 11 -5.04 -48.95 127.71
N VAL A 12 -5.11 -48.32 128.88
CA VAL A 12 -5.06 -46.85 129.03
C VAL A 12 -3.72 -46.30 128.54
N ASN A 13 -2.59 -46.96 128.85
CA ASN A 13 -1.28 -46.54 128.37
C ASN A 13 -1.12 -46.71 126.84
N ASP A 14 -1.68 -47.77 126.26
CA ASP A 14 -1.66 -47.98 124.81
C ASP A 14 -2.58 -46.99 124.08
N ASP A 15 -3.70 -46.60 124.68
CA ASP A 15 -4.58 -45.55 124.17
C ASP A 15 -3.93 -44.15 124.26
N ILE A 16 -3.22 -43.85 125.34
CA ILE A 16 -2.43 -42.61 125.48
C ILE A 16 -1.31 -42.58 124.42
N LYS A 17 -0.58 -43.69 124.21
CA LYS A 17 0.44 -43.79 123.16
C LYS A 17 -0.14 -43.58 121.76
N LYS A 18 -1.29 -44.21 121.45
CA LYS A 18 -1.99 -44.03 120.16
C LYS A 18 -2.46 -42.60 119.94
N ARG A 19 -2.98 -41.93 120.99
CA ARG A 19 -3.36 -40.50 120.93
C ARG A 19 -2.14 -39.62 120.66
N ASN A 20 -1.04 -39.81 121.39
CA ASN A 20 0.19 -39.06 121.18
C ASN A 20 0.78 -39.27 119.78
N THR A 21 0.77 -40.49 119.24
CA THR A 21 1.23 -40.74 117.85
C THR A 21 0.32 -40.11 116.80
N ASN A 22 -1.00 -40.08 117.06
CA ASN A 22 -1.96 -39.42 116.17
C ASN A 22 -1.83 -37.89 116.23
N GLU A 23 -1.56 -37.31 117.40
CA GLU A 23 -1.27 -35.88 117.56
C GLU A 23 0.02 -35.50 116.84
N MET A 24 1.12 -36.24 117.04
CA MET A 24 2.36 -36.02 116.28
C MET A 24 2.17 -36.17 114.76
N TYR A 25 1.30 -37.09 114.31
CA TYR A 25 1.00 -37.24 112.88
C TYR A 25 0.18 -36.06 112.34
N LYS A 26 -0.79 -35.55 113.11
CA LYS A 26 -1.55 -34.33 112.77
C LYS A 26 -0.65 -33.10 112.69
N GLU A 27 0.26 -32.92 113.65
CA GLU A 27 1.24 -31.82 113.63
C GLU A 27 2.11 -31.87 112.38
N LYS A 28 2.65 -33.06 112.04
CA LYS A 28 3.42 -33.25 110.79
C LYS A 28 2.60 -32.98 109.53
N GLN A 29 1.31 -33.32 109.52
CA GLN A 29 0.42 -33.01 108.42
C GLN A 29 0.15 -31.50 108.29
N LEU A 30 -0.04 -30.81 109.41
CA LEU A 30 -0.22 -29.35 109.43
C LEU A 30 1.05 -28.64 108.93
N GLU A 31 2.23 -29.04 109.39
CA GLU A 31 3.50 -28.52 108.87
C GLU A 31 3.66 -28.74 107.36
N LEU A 32 3.25 -29.91 106.85
CA LEU A 32 3.30 -30.21 105.43
C LEU A 32 2.33 -29.34 104.64
N ILE A 33 1.10 -29.16 105.14
CA ILE A 33 0.08 -28.30 104.54
C ILE A 33 0.56 -26.85 104.50
N GLU A 34 1.15 -26.34 105.58
CA GLU A 34 1.73 -24.98 105.64
C GLU A 34 2.85 -24.80 104.60
N LYS A 35 3.78 -25.75 104.51
CA LYS A 35 4.87 -25.72 103.51
C LYS A 35 4.32 -25.71 102.08
N LEU A 36 3.30 -26.51 101.80
CA LEU A 36 2.65 -26.55 100.48
C LEU A 36 1.89 -25.24 100.18
N HIS A 37 1.22 -24.65 101.17
CA HIS A 37 0.55 -23.36 101.02
C HIS A 37 1.52 -22.22 100.74
N LEU A 38 2.67 -22.19 101.42
CA LEU A 38 3.73 -21.21 101.16
C LEU A 38 4.25 -21.34 99.72
N LYS A 39 4.61 -22.55 99.29
CA LYS A 39 5.07 -22.81 97.91
C LYS A 39 4.03 -22.43 96.86
N LEU A 40 2.76 -22.72 97.13
CA LEU A 40 1.66 -22.38 96.23
C LEU A 40 1.41 -20.86 96.19
N LYS A 41 1.61 -20.15 97.30
CA LYS A 41 1.57 -18.70 97.37
C LYS A 41 2.69 -18.07 96.54
N GLU A 42 3.93 -18.50 96.75
CA GLU A 42 5.10 -18.06 95.96
C GLU A 42 4.87 -18.29 94.45
N TRP A 43 4.41 -19.49 94.08
CA TRP A 43 4.14 -19.81 92.68
C TRP A 43 3.03 -18.94 92.06
N ARG A 44 1.97 -18.62 92.82
CA ARG A 44 0.91 -17.70 92.37
C ARG A 44 1.45 -16.28 92.20
N GLU A 45 2.26 -15.81 93.12
CA GLU A 45 2.87 -14.48 93.06
C GLU A 45 3.81 -14.36 91.85
N GLU A 46 4.69 -15.34 91.63
CA GLU A 46 5.54 -15.42 90.45
C GLU A 46 4.74 -15.43 89.15
N LYS A 47 3.65 -16.22 89.10
CA LYS A 47 2.79 -16.29 87.92
C LYS A 47 2.09 -14.96 87.64
N ILE A 48 1.59 -14.27 88.67
CA ILE A 48 0.97 -12.95 88.53
C ILE A 48 2.01 -11.92 88.06
N MET A 49 3.24 -11.97 88.58
CA MET A 49 4.31 -11.07 88.16
C MET A 49 4.67 -11.27 86.69
N LYS A 50 4.83 -12.53 86.25
CA LYS A 50 5.08 -12.86 84.83
C LYS A 50 3.96 -12.35 83.92
N LEU A 51 2.69 -12.56 84.29
CA LEU A 51 1.56 -12.04 83.52
C LEU A 51 1.57 -10.51 83.44
N LYS A 52 1.87 -9.81 84.54
CA LYS A 52 2.00 -8.35 84.55
C LYS A 52 3.14 -7.86 83.66
N GLU A 53 4.25 -8.60 83.60
CA GLU A 53 5.38 -8.29 82.72
C GLU A 53 5.02 -8.52 81.25
N GLU A 54 4.37 -9.63 80.92
CA GLU A 54 3.87 -9.93 79.58
C GLU A 54 2.88 -8.87 79.09
N GLU A 55 1.92 -8.48 79.92
CA GLU A 55 0.97 -7.40 79.61
C GLU A 55 1.68 -6.06 79.35
N LYS A 56 2.74 -5.75 80.12
CA LYS A 56 3.53 -4.53 79.88
C LYS A 56 4.26 -4.60 78.54
N ILE A 57 4.87 -5.74 78.23
CA ILE A 57 5.56 -5.95 76.95
C ILE A 57 4.58 -5.83 75.78
N GLU A 58 3.39 -6.42 75.89
CA GLU A 58 2.36 -6.34 74.85
C GLU A 58 1.86 -4.91 74.64
N LYS A 59 1.63 -4.17 75.74
CA LYS A 59 1.26 -2.74 75.67
C LYS A 59 2.33 -1.91 74.96
N LEU A 60 3.61 -2.13 75.27
CA LEU A 60 4.72 -1.45 74.60
C LEU A 60 4.78 -1.78 73.11
N LYS A 61 4.70 -3.06 72.75
CA LYS A 61 4.66 -3.50 71.34
C LYS A 61 3.49 -2.86 70.58
N LYS A 62 2.30 -2.81 71.18
CA LYS A 62 1.12 -2.19 70.58
C LYS A 62 1.32 -0.69 70.33
N ILE A 63 1.93 0.02 71.28
CA ILE A 63 2.25 1.45 71.15
C ILE A 63 3.27 1.67 70.02
N GLU A 64 4.29 0.82 69.93
CA GLU A 64 5.32 0.90 68.89
C GLU A 64 4.76 0.68 67.49
N ILE A 65 3.94 -0.36 67.30
CA ILE A 65 3.24 -0.63 66.04
C ILE A 65 2.37 0.56 65.64
N LEU A 66 1.61 1.14 66.60
CA LEU A 66 0.80 2.33 66.33
C LEU A 66 1.64 3.53 65.92
N ARG A 67 2.84 3.73 66.50
CA ARG A 67 3.78 4.77 66.09
C ARG A 67 4.31 4.54 64.68
N GLN A 68 4.74 3.32 64.37
CA GLN A 68 5.23 2.95 63.04
C GLN A 68 4.14 3.16 61.98
N ASN A 69 2.92 2.66 62.22
CA ASN A 69 1.78 2.84 61.32
C ASN A 69 1.46 4.33 61.08
N LYS A 70 1.57 5.20 62.10
CA LYS A 70 1.39 6.65 61.93
C LYS A 70 2.46 7.27 61.04
N ILE A 71 3.72 6.84 61.20
CA ILE A 71 4.84 7.32 60.37
C ILE A 71 4.66 6.87 58.92
N GLU A 72 4.28 5.61 58.71
CA GLU A 72 4.03 5.08 57.36
C GLU A 72 2.88 5.78 56.65
N LYS A 73 1.75 5.99 57.34
CA LYS A 73 0.63 6.77 56.80
C LYS A 73 1.05 8.17 56.35
N ARG A 74 1.79 8.90 57.19
CA ARG A 74 2.32 10.23 56.83
C ARG A 74 3.27 10.17 55.62
N LYS A 75 4.14 9.17 55.56
CA LYS A 75 5.02 8.96 54.39
C LYS A 75 4.20 8.68 53.13
N GLN A 76 3.13 7.90 53.22
CA GLN A 76 2.28 7.57 52.10
C GLN A 76 1.46 8.78 51.61
N GLU A 77 0.90 9.57 52.53
CA GLU A 77 0.22 10.83 52.21
C GLU A 77 1.16 11.79 51.46
N LEU A 78 2.40 11.93 51.93
CA LEU A 78 3.38 12.78 51.28
C LEU A 78 3.78 12.27 49.89
N ARG A 79 3.90 10.95 49.70
CA ARG A 79 4.12 10.36 48.36
C ARG A 79 2.93 10.62 47.44
N ASN A 80 1.71 10.44 47.94
CA ASN A 80 0.50 10.65 47.16
C ASN A 80 0.37 12.12 46.73
N LEU A 81 0.69 13.06 47.62
CA LEU A 81 0.70 14.48 47.30
C LEU A 81 1.71 14.82 46.20
N LYS A 82 2.96 14.35 46.33
CA LYS A 82 4.00 14.52 45.30
C LYS A 82 3.60 13.89 43.96
N ASN A 83 2.99 12.72 43.99
CA ASN A 83 2.54 12.05 42.77
C ASN A 83 1.40 12.83 42.10
N LYS A 84 0.49 13.42 42.88
CA LYS A 84 -0.60 14.26 42.38
C LYS A 84 -0.05 15.55 41.75
N GLU A 85 0.93 16.19 42.37
CA GLU A 85 1.61 17.38 41.81
C GLU A 85 2.28 17.05 40.48
N ARG A 86 3.08 15.98 40.42
CA ARG A 86 3.72 15.52 39.18
C ARG A 86 2.72 15.19 38.07
N LEU A 87 1.59 14.58 38.44
CA LEU A 87 0.54 14.24 37.50
C LEU A 87 -0.12 15.52 36.92
N ASN A 88 -0.35 16.52 37.77
CA ASN A 88 -0.87 17.81 37.33
C ASN A 88 0.12 18.53 36.40
N GLU A 89 1.40 18.57 36.76
CA GLU A 89 2.47 19.14 35.92
C GLU A 89 2.53 18.46 34.55
N TYR A 90 2.41 17.12 34.53
CA TYR A 90 2.36 16.35 33.30
C TYR A 90 1.16 16.74 32.43
N TYR A 91 -0.05 16.82 33.01
CA TYR A 91 -1.23 17.20 32.26
C TYR A 91 -1.15 18.63 31.70
N GLN A 92 -0.63 19.58 32.49
CA GLN A 92 -0.39 20.95 32.02
C GLN A 92 0.56 20.98 30.83
N MET A 93 1.68 20.26 30.92
CA MET A 93 2.65 20.15 29.83
C MET A 93 2.05 19.51 28.56
N VAL A 94 1.17 18.52 28.71
CA VAL A 94 0.47 17.90 27.57
C VAL A 94 -0.49 18.90 26.92
N GLU A 95 -1.32 19.59 27.70
CA GLU A 95 -2.25 20.60 27.19
C GLU A 95 -1.53 21.75 26.48
N GLU A 96 -0.42 22.24 27.03
CA GLU A 96 0.39 23.28 26.40
C GLU A 96 0.97 22.80 25.06
N LYS A 97 1.47 21.57 25.01
CA LYS A 97 1.95 20.98 23.75
C LYS A 97 0.85 20.87 22.70
N GLU A 98 -0.35 20.48 23.09
CA GLU A 98 -1.50 20.40 22.18
C GLU A 98 -1.91 21.78 21.66
N LYS A 99 -2.01 22.79 22.54
CA LYS A 99 -2.26 24.18 22.15
C LYS A 99 -1.20 24.68 21.16
N MET A 100 0.07 24.41 21.43
CA MET A 100 1.17 24.78 20.53
C MET A 100 1.11 24.06 19.18
N LYS A 101 0.70 22.79 19.14
CA LYS A 101 0.48 22.08 17.88
C LYS A 101 -0.63 22.72 17.06
N ILE A 102 -1.78 23.02 17.68
CA ILE A 102 -2.92 23.66 17.01
C ILE A 102 -2.52 25.03 16.45
N ILE A 103 -1.76 25.82 17.21
CA ILE A 103 -1.27 27.13 16.74
C ILE A 103 -0.34 26.95 15.54
N LYS A 104 0.61 26.00 15.60
CA LYS A 104 1.51 25.70 14.48
C LYS A 104 0.76 25.25 13.23
N GLU A 105 -0.23 24.37 13.36
CA GLU A 105 -1.05 23.92 12.24
C GLU A 105 -1.84 25.06 11.60
N LYS A 106 -2.41 25.97 12.41
CA LYS A 106 -3.08 27.17 11.90
C LYS A 106 -2.12 28.08 11.15
N GLU A 107 -0.90 28.24 11.65
CA GLU A 107 0.11 29.07 11.00
C GLU A 107 0.57 28.46 9.67
N ILE A 108 0.80 27.14 9.63
CA ILE A 108 1.13 26.42 8.39
C ILE A 108 0.02 26.62 7.36
N LYS A 109 -1.24 26.46 7.74
CA LYS A 109 -2.40 26.67 6.84
C LYS A 109 -2.44 28.10 6.29
N ARG A 110 -2.20 29.11 7.13
CA ARG A 110 -2.13 30.51 6.68
C ARG A 110 -1.00 30.73 5.68
N LEU A 111 0.18 30.16 5.93
CA LEU A 111 1.31 30.25 5.01
C LEU A 111 1.02 29.55 3.67
N GLU A 112 0.34 28.40 3.70
CA GLU A 112 -0.12 27.71 2.50
C GLU A 112 -1.13 28.55 1.71
N GLU A 113 -2.11 29.17 2.36
CA GLU A 113 -3.07 30.07 1.73
C GLU A 113 -2.38 31.25 1.05
N ILE A 114 -1.43 31.91 1.72
CA ILE A 114 -0.63 33.01 1.14
C ILE A 114 0.12 32.52 -0.11
N LYS A 115 0.80 31.38 0.00
CA LYS A 115 1.53 30.78 -1.13
C LYS A 115 0.61 30.46 -2.31
N GLN A 116 -0.60 29.98 -2.07
CA GLN A 116 -1.58 29.73 -3.13
C GLN A 116 -2.03 31.03 -3.81
N ILE A 117 -2.21 32.10 -3.05
CA ILE A 117 -2.55 33.43 -3.61
C ILE A 117 -1.41 33.93 -4.50
N GLU A 118 -0.16 33.86 -4.04
CA GLU A 118 1.02 34.26 -4.83
C GLU A 118 1.14 33.45 -6.13
N ILE A 119 0.99 32.13 -6.06
CA ILE A 119 1.00 31.25 -7.23
C ILE A 119 -0.15 31.58 -8.18
N SER A 120 -1.34 31.88 -7.64
CA SER A 120 -2.49 32.27 -8.44
C SER A 120 -2.24 33.59 -9.18
N GLN A 121 -1.70 34.61 -8.50
CA GLN A 121 -1.33 35.89 -9.10
C GLN A 121 -0.29 35.71 -10.21
N TYR A 122 0.79 34.96 -9.95
CA TYR A 122 1.80 34.66 -10.96
C TYR A 122 1.21 33.91 -12.18
N ASN A 123 0.32 32.96 -11.93
CA ASN A 123 -0.32 32.20 -13.01
C ASN A 123 -1.32 33.03 -13.81
N GLN A 124 -1.94 34.07 -13.23
CA GLN A 124 -2.85 34.96 -13.96
C GLN A 124 -2.15 35.62 -15.15
N GLU A 125 -0.99 36.25 -14.94
CA GLU A 125 -0.23 36.89 -16.01
C GLU A 125 0.13 35.90 -17.14
N ARG A 126 0.55 34.68 -16.76
CA ARG A 126 0.89 33.63 -17.71
C ARG A 126 -0.32 33.11 -18.49
N ILE A 127 -1.49 33.04 -17.85
CA ILE A 127 -2.75 32.69 -18.51
C ILE A 127 -3.16 33.78 -19.50
N GLU A 128 -3.05 35.05 -19.11
CA GLU A 128 -3.36 36.18 -19.98
C GLU A 128 -2.44 36.25 -21.19
N TYR A 129 -1.13 36.07 -20.97
CA TYR A 129 -0.15 35.99 -22.04
C TYR A 129 -0.50 34.88 -23.04
N ARG A 130 -0.77 33.66 -22.56
CA ARG A 130 -1.16 32.53 -23.42
C ARG A 130 -2.47 32.75 -24.15
N LYS A 131 -3.46 33.39 -23.50
CA LYS A 131 -4.71 33.78 -24.17
C LYS A 131 -4.43 34.74 -25.33
N LYS A 132 -3.56 35.73 -25.13
CA LYS A 132 -3.18 36.71 -26.16
C LYS A 132 -2.42 36.04 -27.32
N GLU A 133 -1.47 35.16 -27.03
CA GLU A 133 -0.77 34.39 -28.07
C GLU A 133 -1.74 33.53 -28.89
N TYR A 134 -2.68 32.85 -28.23
CA TYR A 134 -3.67 32.04 -28.91
C TYR A 134 -4.58 32.87 -29.83
N GLN A 135 -5.00 34.06 -29.38
CA GLN A 135 -5.76 35.00 -30.21
C GLN A 135 -4.97 35.48 -31.43
N ASN A 136 -3.69 35.82 -31.25
CA ASN A 136 -2.81 36.21 -32.34
C ASN A 136 -2.66 35.07 -33.37
N HIS A 137 -2.44 33.85 -32.90
CA HIS A 137 -2.32 32.67 -33.76
C HIS A 137 -3.61 32.40 -34.56
N LEU A 138 -4.78 32.55 -33.93
CA LEU A 138 -6.07 32.44 -34.64
C LEU A 138 -6.22 33.51 -35.73
N LEU A 139 -5.78 34.73 -35.45
CA LEU A 139 -5.85 35.84 -36.40
C LEU A 139 -4.89 35.65 -37.58
N GLU A 140 -3.66 35.20 -37.32
CA GLU A 140 -2.70 34.80 -38.36
C GLU A 140 -3.24 33.66 -39.22
N LYS A 141 -3.85 32.64 -38.61
CA LYS A 141 -4.44 31.51 -39.33
C LYS A 141 -5.59 31.96 -40.24
N LYS A 142 -6.40 32.94 -39.81
CA LYS A 142 -7.44 33.55 -40.66
C LYS A 142 -6.82 34.32 -41.82
N LYS A 143 -5.84 35.18 -41.57
CA LYS A 143 -5.12 35.92 -42.62
C LYS A 143 -4.50 34.99 -43.66
N LYS A 144 -3.79 33.94 -43.23
CA LYS A 144 -3.21 32.94 -44.14
C LYS A 144 -4.28 32.25 -45.00
N LYS A 145 -5.43 31.89 -44.42
CA LYS A 145 -6.55 31.33 -45.19
C LYS A 145 -7.09 32.31 -46.22
N GLU A 146 -7.26 33.58 -45.87
CA GLU A 146 -7.72 34.61 -46.80
C GLU A 146 -6.71 34.83 -47.94
N GLU A 147 -5.42 34.86 -47.64
CA GLU A 147 -4.35 34.93 -48.65
C GLU A 147 -4.34 33.71 -49.57
N GLU A 148 -4.48 32.50 -49.04
CA GLU A 148 -4.59 31.27 -49.82
C GLU A 148 -5.80 31.29 -50.77
N ILE A 149 -6.95 31.81 -50.32
CA ILE A 149 -8.14 31.95 -51.16
C ILE A 149 -7.86 32.92 -52.31
N LYS A 150 -7.31 34.11 -52.02
CA LYS A 150 -6.94 35.10 -53.05
C LYS A 150 -5.94 34.53 -54.06
N LEU A 151 -4.93 33.79 -53.58
CA LEU A 151 -3.93 33.18 -54.45
C LEU A 151 -4.54 32.11 -55.36
N LYS A 152 -5.49 31.31 -54.83
CA LYS A 152 -6.24 30.32 -55.63
C LYS A 152 -7.13 30.99 -56.68
N GLU A 153 -7.78 32.09 -56.35
CA GLU A 153 -8.59 32.86 -57.30
C GLU A 153 -7.72 33.44 -58.43
N LEU A 154 -6.60 34.08 -58.09
CA LEU A 154 -5.64 34.59 -59.08
C LEU A 154 -5.09 33.45 -59.96
N HIS A 155 -4.76 32.31 -59.37
CA HIS A 155 -4.30 31.14 -60.11
C HIS A 155 -5.38 30.60 -61.06
N LYS A 156 -6.64 30.56 -60.61
CA LYS A 156 -7.78 30.15 -61.44
C LYS A 156 -7.97 31.08 -62.63
N LEU A 157 -7.93 32.40 -62.41
CA LEU A 157 -8.01 33.41 -63.48
C LEU A 157 -6.87 33.26 -64.48
N HIS A 158 -5.64 33.02 -63.99
CA HIS A 158 -4.48 32.79 -64.84
C HIS A 158 -4.66 31.53 -65.71
N LEU A 159 -5.13 30.43 -65.12
CA LEU A 159 -5.44 29.20 -65.84
C LEU A 159 -6.56 29.39 -66.88
N GLU A 160 -7.61 30.15 -66.56
CA GLU A 160 -8.67 30.49 -67.51
C GLU A 160 -8.14 31.29 -68.70
N LYS A 161 -7.23 32.25 -68.46
CA LYS A 161 -6.55 32.98 -69.53
C LYS A 161 -5.73 32.04 -70.42
N ILE A 162 -4.94 31.14 -69.84
CA ILE A 162 -4.18 30.14 -70.62
C ILE A 162 -5.12 29.22 -71.40
N ARG A 163 -6.21 28.75 -70.79
CA ARG A 163 -7.21 27.93 -71.48
C ARG A 163 -7.82 28.67 -72.66
N SER A 164 -8.12 29.96 -72.52
CA SER A 164 -8.64 30.78 -73.62
C SER A 164 -7.63 30.98 -74.75
N SER A 165 -6.33 31.09 -74.44
CA SER A 165 -5.28 31.27 -75.45
C SER A 165 -4.92 29.97 -76.18
N VAL A 166 -4.97 28.84 -75.46
CA VAL A 166 -4.65 27.51 -76.00
C VAL A 166 -5.89 26.80 -76.55
N ALA A 167 -7.10 27.33 -76.31
CA ALA A 167 -8.34 26.78 -76.84
C ALA A 167 -8.27 26.70 -78.37
N VAL A 168 -8.01 25.49 -78.86
CA VAL A 168 -7.98 25.19 -80.28
C VAL A 168 -9.40 25.35 -80.80
N ARG A 169 -9.66 26.43 -81.54
CA ARG A 169 -10.89 26.63 -82.31
C ARG A 169 -10.82 25.77 -83.58
N ALA A 170 -10.81 24.46 -83.40
CA ALA A 170 -11.04 23.54 -84.50
C ALA A 170 -12.52 23.20 -84.52
N GLU A 171 -13.14 23.28 -85.69
CA GLU A 171 -14.49 22.77 -85.89
C GLU A 171 -14.52 21.26 -85.64
N ILE A 172 -15.63 20.76 -85.11
CA ILE A 172 -15.80 19.34 -84.81
C ILE A 172 -15.96 18.59 -86.14
N ASP A 173 -14.83 18.14 -86.69
CA ASP A 173 -14.79 17.31 -87.88
C ASP A 173 -15.04 15.84 -87.49
N HIS A 174 -16.31 15.42 -87.57
CA HIS A 174 -16.75 14.06 -87.28
C HIS A 174 -16.10 13.02 -88.20
N GLU A 175 -15.68 13.38 -89.42
CA GLU A 175 -15.01 12.45 -90.32
C GLU A 175 -13.57 12.20 -89.88
N ARG A 176 -12.86 13.23 -89.40
CA ARG A 176 -11.51 13.09 -88.85
C ARG A 176 -11.46 12.20 -87.61
N VAL A 177 -12.48 12.26 -86.74
CA VAL A 177 -12.58 11.40 -85.55
C VAL A 177 -12.77 9.92 -85.93
N LYS A 178 -13.47 9.65 -87.04
CA LYS A 178 -13.68 8.28 -87.56
C LYS A 178 -12.48 7.74 -88.32
N LYS A 179 -11.52 8.58 -88.70
CA LYS A 179 -10.31 8.12 -89.39
C LYS A 179 -9.44 7.32 -88.42
N PRO A 180 -8.94 6.15 -88.85
CA PRO A 180 -8.04 5.37 -88.03
C PRO A 180 -6.79 6.20 -87.74
N THR A 181 -6.47 6.38 -86.46
CA THR A 181 -5.23 7.03 -86.04
C THR A 181 -4.04 6.17 -86.46
N ILE A 182 -2.86 6.79 -86.57
CA ILE A 182 -1.59 6.10 -86.88
C ILE A 182 -1.37 4.89 -85.94
N SER A 183 -1.82 5.00 -84.69
CA SER A 183 -1.78 3.91 -83.70
C SER A 183 -2.76 2.77 -84.02
N SER A 184 -3.92 3.05 -84.59
CA SER A 184 -4.90 2.03 -85.00
C SER A 184 -4.60 1.37 -86.36
N MET A 185 -3.83 2.04 -87.23
CA MET A 185 -3.31 1.47 -88.48
C MET A 185 -2.04 0.63 -88.28
N LYS A 186 -1.38 0.76 -87.12
CA LYS A 186 -0.28 -0.12 -86.76
C LYS A 186 -0.83 -1.54 -86.62
N SER A 187 -0.28 -2.48 -87.39
CA SER A 187 -0.57 -3.90 -87.22
C SER A 187 -0.34 -4.28 -85.76
N LYS A 188 -1.30 -5.02 -85.18
CA LYS A 188 -1.14 -5.64 -83.85
C LYS A 188 0.25 -6.25 -83.78
N SER A 189 1.01 -5.84 -82.77
CA SER A 189 2.40 -6.23 -82.64
C SER A 189 2.51 -7.75 -82.65
N ILE A 190 3.66 -8.26 -83.10
CA ILE A 190 3.99 -9.69 -83.22
C ILE A 190 3.70 -10.49 -81.93
N TYR A 191 3.55 -9.81 -80.80
CA TYR A 191 3.22 -10.38 -79.49
C TYR A 191 1.74 -10.73 -79.27
N ASP A 192 0.81 -10.32 -80.13
CA ASP A 192 -0.64 -10.49 -79.85
C ASP A 192 -1.24 -11.80 -80.39
N ASN A 193 -0.61 -12.50 -81.35
CA ASN A 193 -1.28 -13.60 -82.05
C ASN A 193 -0.73 -15.01 -81.81
N ASN A 194 0.43 -15.18 -81.15
CA ASN A 194 1.08 -16.51 -81.03
C ASN A 194 1.72 -16.79 -79.64
N ASN A 195 1.24 -16.15 -78.57
CA ASN A 195 1.80 -16.44 -77.24
C ASN A 195 1.24 -17.76 -76.69
N ILE A 196 2.14 -18.71 -76.45
CA ILE A 196 1.84 -20.06 -75.92
C ILE A 196 1.33 -19.98 -74.46
N PHE A 197 1.52 -18.85 -73.78
CA PHE A 197 1.15 -18.62 -72.39
C PHE A 197 0.87 -17.14 -72.10
N GLU A 198 0.13 -16.85 -71.03
CA GLU A 198 -0.22 -15.49 -70.62
C GLU A 198 1.01 -14.70 -70.14
N ILE A 199 1.16 -13.47 -70.65
CA ILE A 199 2.21 -12.53 -70.27
C ILE A 199 1.62 -11.49 -69.31
N ASN A 200 2.24 -11.35 -68.14
CA ASN A 200 1.84 -10.38 -67.12
C ASN A 200 2.95 -9.33 -66.93
N GLY A 201 2.66 -8.05 -67.18
CA GLY A 201 3.59 -6.94 -66.95
C GLY A 201 3.36 -5.77 -67.90
N TYR A 202 3.72 -4.55 -67.47
CA TYR A 202 3.53 -3.33 -68.27
C TYR A 202 4.84 -2.80 -68.89
N SER A 203 5.98 -3.35 -68.48
CA SER A 203 7.31 -2.94 -68.96
C SER A 203 8.12 -4.17 -69.36
N ASP A 204 8.95 -4.05 -70.39
CA ASP A 204 9.83 -5.12 -70.89
C ASP A 204 10.68 -5.74 -69.77
N LYS A 205 11.15 -4.92 -68.81
CA LYS A 205 11.90 -5.42 -67.64
C LYS A 205 11.06 -6.29 -66.72
N GLN A 206 9.76 -6.03 -66.60
CA GLN A 206 8.84 -6.84 -65.80
C GLN A 206 8.50 -8.14 -66.52
N ILE A 207 8.28 -8.06 -67.83
CA ILE A 207 7.98 -9.18 -68.71
C ILE A 207 9.16 -10.17 -68.73
N MET A 208 10.39 -9.69 -68.94
CA MET A 208 11.60 -10.53 -69.02
C MET A 208 11.99 -11.24 -67.70
N LYS A 209 11.32 -10.94 -66.58
CA LYS A 209 11.51 -11.70 -65.34
C LYS A 209 11.02 -13.14 -65.48
N ASP A 210 9.96 -13.35 -66.26
CA ASP A 210 9.46 -14.70 -66.50
C ASP A 210 10.45 -15.48 -67.38
N LYS A 211 10.92 -16.62 -66.86
CA LYS A 211 11.85 -17.51 -67.56
C LYS A 211 11.24 -18.03 -68.87
N ARG A 212 9.92 -18.24 -68.90
CA ARG A 212 9.19 -18.68 -70.09
C ARG A 212 9.34 -17.72 -71.24
N ILE A 213 9.33 -16.41 -70.96
CA ILE A 213 9.44 -15.38 -72.01
C ILE A 213 10.85 -15.34 -72.59
N ARG A 214 11.87 -15.41 -71.74
CA ARG A 214 13.26 -15.46 -72.20
C ARG A 214 13.53 -16.68 -73.08
N ILE A 215 13.00 -17.85 -72.69
CA ILE A 215 13.17 -19.08 -73.45
C ILE A 215 12.35 -19.04 -74.74
N ALA A 216 11.12 -18.54 -74.71
CA ALA A 216 10.29 -18.37 -75.89
C ALA A 216 10.94 -17.42 -76.91
N GLU A 217 11.56 -16.32 -76.47
CA GLU A 217 12.28 -15.40 -77.36
C GLU A 217 13.45 -16.09 -78.08
N ILE A 218 14.23 -16.91 -77.36
CA ILE A 218 15.35 -17.67 -77.94
C ILE A 218 14.82 -18.71 -78.94
N LEU A 219 13.82 -19.49 -78.55
CA LEU A 219 13.21 -20.50 -79.42
C LEU A 219 12.58 -19.87 -80.67
N GLN A 220 12.04 -18.65 -80.55
CA GLN A 220 11.49 -17.90 -81.67
C GLN A 220 12.58 -17.39 -82.61
N LYS A 221 13.70 -16.87 -82.09
CA LYS A 221 14.85 -16.44 -82.91
C LYS A 221 15.41 -17.58 -83.76
N GLU A 222 15.42 -18.79 -83.22
CA GLU A 222 15.86 -20.00 -83.93
C GLU A 222 14.73 -20.66 -84.76
N GLY A 223 13.52 -20.09 -84.79
CA GLY A 223 12.37 -20.65 -85.54
C GLY A 223 11.80 -21.96 -84.99
N LEU A 224 12.25 -22.41 -83.81
CA LEU A 224 11.90 -23.70 -83.20
C LEU A 224 10.65 -23.65 -82.32
N LEU A 225 10.06 -22.47 -82.13
CA LEU A 225 8.92 -22.24 -81.23
C LEU A 225 7.70 -23.14 -81.53
N GLN A 226 7.47 -23.48 -82.81
CA GLN A 226 6.34 -24.30 -83.23
C GLN A 226 6.58 -25.82 -83.06
N ASN A 227 7.80 -26.24 -82.76
CA ASN A 227 8.16 -27.65 -82.60
C ASN A 227 7.54 -28.27 -81.33
N ASN A 228 7.20 -29.56 -81.39
CA ASN A 228 6.68 -30.32 -80.25
C ASN A 228 7.64 -30.32 -79.06
N TYR A 229 8.95 -30.32 -79.33
CA TYR A 229 9.98 -30.22 -78.28
C TYR A 229 9.94 -28.87 -77.54
N ALA A 230 9.75 -27.76 -78.26
CA ALA A 230 9.57 -26.45 -77.65
C ALA A 230 8.33 -26.42 -76.75
N LYS A 231 7.21 -27.00 -77.20
CA LYS A 231 5.98 -27.11 -76.38
C LYS A 231 6.20 -27.95 -75.11
N SER A 232 6.93 -29.06 -75.17
CA SER A 232 7.23 -29.86 -73.98
C SER A 232 8.11 -29.12 -72.97
N ILE A 233 9.13 -28.40 -73.44
CA ILE A 233 9.99 -27.59 -72.58
C ILE A 233 9.19 -26.46 -71.93
N MET A 234 8.33 -25.78 -72.69
CA MET A 234 7.49 -24.70 -72.18
C MET A 234 6.48 -25.18 -71.12
N ASN A 235 5.96 -26.40 -71.23
CA ASN A 235 5.07 -27.00 -70.23
C ASN A 235 5.79 -27.37 -68.92
N ILE A 236 7.07 -27.72 -68.97
CA ILE A 236 7.90 -28.01 -67.79
C ILE A 236 8.20 -26.72 -67.02
N LEU A 237 8.34 -25.60 -67.72
CA LEU A 237 8.66 -24.32 -67.10
C LEU A 237 7.46 -23.78 -66.31
N THR A 238 7.61 -23.72 -64.99
CA THR A 238 6.58 -23.14 -64.12
C THR A 238 6.45 -21.63 -64.33
N PRO A 239 5.22 -21.07 -64.37
CA PRO A 239 5.02 -19.63 -64.34
C PRO A 239 5.75 -19.00 -63.15
N SER A 240 6.39 -17.85 -63.39
CA SER A 240 6.90 -17.03 -62.29
C SER A 240 5.72 -16.67 -61.38
N LYS A 241 5.75 -17.09 -60.11
CA LYS A 241 4.75 -16.70 -59.11
C LYS A 241 4.76 -15.18 -58.97
N ASN A 242 3.81 -14.53 -59.63
CA ASN A 242 3.60 -13.12 -59.53
C ASN A 242 2.93 -12.81 -58.19
N ASN A 243 3.75 -12.61 -57.16
CA ASN A 243 3.32 -12.06 -55.87
C ASN A 243 3.02 -10.56 -56.03
N TYR A 244 2.00 -10.20 -56.82
CA TYR A 244 1.51 -8.84 -56.81
C TYR A 244 0.67 -8.65 -55.54
N ARG A 245 1.21 -7.86 -54.61
CA ARG A 245 0.66 -7.54 -53.29
C ARG A 245 -0.65 -6.73 -53.32
N ASN A 246 -1.16 -6.39 -54.50
CA ASN A 246 -2.27 -5.47 -54.69
C ASN A 246 -3.47 -6.18 -55.35
N GLN A 247 -4.02 -7.21 -54.70
CA GLN A 247 -5.47 -7.44 -54.81
C GLN A 247 -6.13 -6.57 -53.75
N SER A 248 -6.17 -5.25 -53.95
CA SER A 248 -7.08 -4.41 -53.18
C SER A 248 -8.50 -4.75 -53.65
N LYS A 249 -9.18 -5.66 -52.96
CA LYS A 249 -10.63 -5.80 -53.06
C LYS A 249 -11.22 -4.48 -52.56
N ILE A 250 -11.46 -3.54 -53.47
CA ILE A 250 -12.19 -2.32 -53.16
C ILE A 250 -13.65 -2.76 -53.04
N THR A 251 -14.09 -2.98 -51.80
CA THR A 251 -15.51 -3.10 -51.48
C THR A 251 -16.10 -1.69 -51.48
N PHE A 252 -16.95 -1.39 -52.45
CA PHE A 252 -17.81 -0.21 -52.39
C PHE A 252 -18.96 -0.54 -51.43
N ASN A 253 -19.08 0.23 -50.34
CA ASN A 253 -20.28 0.28 -49.50
C ASN A 253 -21.27 1.28 -50.10
#